data_AF-A0A9E5YAN9-F1
#
_entry.id   AF-A0A9E5YAN9-F1
#
_cell.length_a   1.000
_cell.length_b   1.000
_cell.length_c   1.000
_cell.angle_alpha   90.00
_cell.angle_beta   90.00
_cell.angle_gamma   90.00
#
_symmetry.space_group_name_H-M   'P 1'
#
loop_
_entity.id
_entity.type
_entity.pdbx_description
1 polymer ?
#
loop_
_entity_poly.entity_id
_entity_poly.type
_entity_poly.pdbx_seq_one_letter_code
_entity_poly.pdbx_strand_id
1 'polypeptide(L)'
;MQITMINPDQVKNTPFEKSHMLAKLTEMIICARLYNDINETISTLVSVGTFDLHVSALYGQVKKDYDLVRDTLKTRGFSALTGAMGVYVQPRTKGPGHGSISRAFYARPVFIKKVLNIK
;
A
#
# COMPACT_ATOMS: atom_id res chain seq x y z
N MET A 1 5.82 1.39 -2.49
CA MET A 1 5.97 0.04 -1.89
C MET A 1 4.68 -0.74 -2.09
N GLN A 2 4.72 -1.95 -2.64
CA GLN A 2 3.54 -2.83 -2.67
C GLN A 2 3.26 -3.35 -1.25
N ILE A 3 1.99 -3.35 -0.82
CA ILE A 3 1.58 -3.82 0.51
C ILE A 3 1.01 -5.25 0.41
N THR A 4 -0.07 -5.43 -0.33
CA THR A 4 -0.70 -6.74 -0.57
C THR A 4 -1.57 -6.70 -1.83
N MET A 5 -1.87 -7.88 -2.40
CA MET A 5 -2.76 -8.00 -3.56
C MET A 5 -4.22 -7.63 -3.20
N ILE A 6 -4.98 -7.15 -4.18
CA ILE A 6 -6.42 -6.92 -4.04
C ILE A 6 -7.14 -8.16 -4.58
N ASN A 7 -7.68 -8.97 -3.66
CA ASN A 7 -8.74 -9.93 -3.98
C ASN A 7 -10.10 -9.21 -3.84
N PRO A 8 -10.86 -9.00 -4.93
CA PRO A 8 -12.08 -8.20 -4.89
C PRO A 8 -13.14 -8.75 -3.94
N ASP A 9 -13.36 -10.06 -3.96
CA ASP A 9 -14.39 -10.70 -3.14
C ASP A 9 -14.04 -10.64 -1.66
N GLN A 10 -12.76 -10.83 -1.34
CA GLN A 10 -12.28 -10.66 0.02
C GLN A 10 -12.44 -9.20 0.49
N VAL A 11 -11.92 -8.23 -0.26
CA VAL A 11 -11.94 -6.82 0.16
C VAL A 11 -13.38 -6.29 0.30
N LYS A 12 -14.31 -6.68 -0.58
CA LYS A 12 -15.73 -6.32 -0.41
C LYS A 12 -16.28 -6.78 0.94
N ASN A 13 -15.89 -7.97 1.40
CA ASN A 13 -16.49 -8.63 2.55
C ASN A 13 -15.71 -8.43 3.86
N THR A 14 -14.49 -7.90 3.81
CA THR A 14 -13.65 -7.71 5.00
C THR A 14 -13.59 -6.23 5.41
N PRO A 15 -13.95 -5.85 6.65
CA PRO A 15 -13.71 -4.49 7.14
C PRO A 15 -12.22 -4.24 7.35
N PHE A 16 -11.79 -2.97 7.36
CA PHE A 16 -10.37 -2.60 7.47
C PHE A 16 -9.67 -3.26 8.67
N GLU A 17 -10.33 -3.29 9.82
CA GLU A 17 -9.84 -3.83 11.09
C GLU A 17 -9.51 -5.33 11.03
N LYS A 18 -10.08 -6.06 10.06
CA LYS A 18 -9.84 -7.49 9.82
C LYS A 18 -9.08 -7.76 8.52
N SER A 19 -8.59 -6.71 7.86
CA SER A 19 -8.01 -6.81 6.53
C SER A 19 -6.57 -7.32 6.56
N HIS A 20 -6.17 -8.07 5.52
CA HIS A 20 -4.76 -8.38 5.30
C HIS A 20 -3.90 -7.13 5.12
N MET A 21 -4.49 -6.02 4.65
CA MET A 21 -3.74 -4.79 4.46
C MET A 21 -3.30 -4.21 5.81
N LEU A 22 -4.21 -4.13 6.79
CA LEU A 22 -3.86 -3.70 8.14
C LEU A 22 -2.84 -4.65 8.75
N ALA A 23 -3.06 -5.96 8.68
CA ALA A 23 -2.13 -6.96 9.21
C ALA A 23 -0.70 -6.85 8.64
N LYS A 24 -0.55 -6.41 7.39
CA LYS A 24 0.75 -6.18 6.76
C LYS A 24 1.40 -4.83 7.11
N LEU A 25 0.62 -3.89 7.66
CA LEU A 25 1.08 -2.56 8.07
C LEU A 25 1.27 -2.45 9.59
N THR A 26 0.85 -3.46 10.34
CA THR A 26 1.12 -3.65 11.76
C THR A 26 2.53 -4.23 11.93
N GLU A 27 3.31 -3.69 12.88
CA GLU A 27 4.62 -4.22 13.30
C GLU A 27 5.62 -4.47 12.15
N MET A 28 5.75 -3.52 11.22
CA MET A 28 6.71 -3.60 10.11
C MET A 28 8.13 -3.27 10.56
N ILE A 29 9.10 -4.00 10.02
CA ILE A 29 10.50 -3.55 9.93
C ILE A 29 10.71 -2.94 8.55
N ILE A 30 11.31 -1.75 8.52
CA ILE A 30 11.53 -0.99 7.30
C ILE A 30 13.02 -0.77 7.12
N CYS A 31 13.54 -1.32 6.02
CA CYS A 31 14.93 -1.22 5.63
C CYS A 31 15.06 -0.19 4.50
N ALA A 32 15.63 0.96 4.79
CA ALA A 32 15.95 1.97 3.79
C ALA A 32 17.31 1.66 3.18
N ARG A 33 17.35 1.54 1.86
CA ARG A 33 18.59 1.37 1.10
C ARG A 33 18.86 2.55 0.19
N LEU A 34 20.13 2.79 -0.13
CA LEU A 34 20.51 3.69 -1.20
C LEU A 34 20.18 3.02 -2.55
N TYR A 35 19.47 3.75 -3.40
CA TYR A 35 19.30 3.37 -4.80
C TYR A 35 20.39 4.08 -5.61
N ASN A 36 21.33 3.31 -6.14
CA ASN A 36 22.46 3.84 -6.91
C ASN A 36 22.10 3.93 -8.41
N ASP A 37 21.77 2.79 -9.03
CA ASP A 37 21.43 2.70 -10.44
C ASP A 37 20.59 1.43 -10.74
N ILE A 38 20.13 1.33 -11.98
CA ILE A 38 19.22 0.27 -12.44
C ILE A 38 19.86 -1.13 -12.48
N ASN A 39 21.20 -1.21 -12.59
CA ASN A 39 21.91 -2.49 -12.63
C ASN A 39 22.06 -3.08 -11.22
N GLU A 40 21.80 -2.29 -10.16
CA GLU A 40 21.81 -2.70 -8.75
C GLU A 40 23.07 -3.49 -8.33
N THR A 41 24.25 -3.13 -8.85
CA THR A 41 25.51 -3.82 -8.55
C THR A 41 25.93 -3.71 -7.09
N ILE A 42 25.52 -2.63 -6.41
CA ILE A 42 25.70 -2.40 -4.97
C ILE A 42 24.41 -1.85 -4.38
N SER A 43 24.00 -2.39 -3.22
CA SER A 43 22.85 -1.92 -2.44
C SER A 43 23.25 -1.73 -0.98
N THR A 44 23.46 -0.48 -0.57
CA THR A 44 23.84 -0.14 0.81
C THR A 44 22.60 0.05 1.67
N LEU A 45 22.50 -0.70 2.77
CA LEU A 45 21.51 -0.46 3.82
C LEU A 45 21.91 0.79 4.60
N VAL A 46 21.03 1.80 4.61
CA VAL A 46 21.29 3.11 5.21
C VAL A 46 20.63 3.22 6.59
N SER A 47 19.46 2.61 6.77
CA SER A 47 18.73 2.67 8.02
C SER A 47 17.76 1.50 8.16
N VAL A 48 17.50 1.09 9.40
CA VAL A 48 16.45 0.16 9.78
C VAL A 48 15.60 0.82 10.85
N GLY A 49 14.29 0.81 10.65
CA GLY A 49 13.33 1.30 11.64
C GLY A 49 12.14 0.36 11.76
N THR A 50 11.34 0.58 12.80
CA THR A 50 10.07 -0.12 12.98
C THR A 50 8.92 0.85 12.74
N PHE A 51 7.80 0.33 12.25
CA PHE A 51 6.57 1.08 12.07
C PHE A 51 5.38 0.21 12.44
N ASP A 52 4.45 0.77 13.21
CA ASP A 52 3.18 0.13 13.50
C ASP A 52 2.04 1.09 13.17
N LEU A 53 1.17 0.68 12.23
CA LEU A 53 0.01 1.45 11.85
C LEU A 53 -1.01 1.58 13.00
N HIS A 54 -1.14 0.59 13.89
CA HIS A 54 -2.18 0.60 14.92
C HIS A 54 -2.08 1.78 15.88
N VAL A 55 -0.86 2.14 16.27
CA VAL A 55 -0.58 3.27 17.16
C VAL A 55 -0.24 4.57 16.41
N SER A 56 -0.33 4.54 15.07
CA SER A 56 0.04 5.67 14.23
C SER A 56 -1.12 6.66 14.05
N ALA A 57 -0.81 7.96 14.09
CA ALA A 57 -1.75 9.01 13.68
C ALA A 57 -2.20 8.87 12.20
N LEU A 58 -1.53 8.03 11.41
CA LEU A 58 -1.86 7.75 10.01
C LEU A 58 -3.02 6.74 9.85
N TYR A 59 -3.37 6.00 10.91
CA TYR A 59 -4.37 4.94 10.89
C TYR A 59 -5.68 5.38 10.25
N GLY A 60 -6.23 6.52 10.68
CA GLY A 60 -7.52 7.01 10.23
C GLY A 60 -7.57 7.28 8.72
N GLN A 61 -6.50 7.81 8.14
CA GLN A 61 -6.45 8.06 6.69
C GLN A 61 -6.23 6.77 5.89
N VAL A 62 -5.39 5.84 6.39
CA VAL A 62 -5.20 4.55 5.71
C VAL A 62 -6.49 3.73 5.71
N LYS A 63 -7.28 3.79 6.79
CA LYS A 63 -8.62 3.20 6.85
C LYS A 63 -9.54 3.80 5.77
N LYS A 64 -9.60 5.13 5.67
CA LYS A 64 -10.41 5.82 4.64
C LYS A 64 -10.00 5.42 3.22
N ASP A 65 -8.70 5.27 2.97
CA ASP A 65 -8.21 4.83 1.66
C ASP A 65 -8.61 3.38 1.35
N TYR A 66 -8.57 2.48 2.33
CA TYR A 66 -9.06 1.11 2.20
C TYR A 66 -10.57 1.08 1.91
N ASP A 67 -11.34 1.81 2.70
CA ASP A 67 -12.79 1.86 2.61
C ASP A 67 -13.23 2.45 1.25
N LEU A 68 -12.53 3.46 0.75
CA LEU A 68 -12.74 3.99 -0.60
C LEU A 68 -12.60 2.90 -1.68
N VAL A 69 -11.56 2.06 -1.59
CA VAL A 69 -11.36 0.94 -2.53
C VAL A 69 -12.45 -0.11 -2.35
N ARG A 70 -12.77 -0.48 -1.11
CA ARG A 70 -13.81 -1.45 -0.78
C ARG A 70 -15.18 -1.02 -1.29
N ASP A 71 -15.57 0.23 -1.10
CA ASP A 71 -16.86 0.76 -1.52
C ASP A 71 -16.93 0.88 -3.04
N THR A 72 -15.83 1.25 -3.70
CA THR A 72 -15.73 1.25 -5.16
C THR A 72 -15.93 -0.16 -5.72
N LEU A 73 -15.32 -1.18 -5.10
CA LEU A 73 -15.53 -2.57 -5.49
C LEU A 73 -16.98 -3.03 -5.34
N LYS A 74 -17.66 -2.60 -4.28
CA LYS A 74 -19.07 -2.94 -4.03
C LYS A 74 -20.05 -2.25 -5.00
N THR A 75 -19.77 -0.99 -5.34
CA THR A 75 -20.75 -0.13 -6.02
C THR A 75 -20.47 0.04 -7.51
N ARG A 76 -19.20 0.00 -7.94
CA ARG A 76 -18.77 0.26 -9.32
C ARG A 76 -17.99 -0.89 -9.95
N GLY A 77 -17.56 -1.86 -9.15
CA GLY A 77 -16.82 -3.03 -9.61
C GLY A 77 -15.32 -2.80 -9.76
N PHE A 78 -14.61 -3.85 -10.16
CA PHE A 78 -13.14 -3.91 -10.17
C PHE A 78 -12.48 -2.98 -11.21
N SER A 79 -13.11 -2.80 -12.37
CA SER A 79 -12.60 -1.94 -13.44
C SER A 79 -12.55 -0.46 -13.05
N ALA A 80 -13.36 -0.05 -12.07
CA ALA A 80 -13.38 1.32 -11.55
C ALA A 80 -12.18 1.64 -10.64
N LEU A 81 -11.34 0.66 -10.28
CA LEU A 81 -10.16 0.91 -9.46
C LEU A 81 -9.05 1.62 -10.25
N THR A 82 -8.67 2.80 -9.77
CA THR A 82 -7.67 3.66 -10.40
C THR A 82 -6.56 4.06 -9.44
N GLY A 83 -5.35 4.28 -9.98
CA GLY A 83 -4.22 4.80 -9.22
C GLY A 83 -4.38 6.24 -8.73
N ALA A 84 -5.48 6.93 -9.02
CA ALA A 84 -5.78 8.24 -8.45
C ALA A 84 -6.44 8.14 -7.07
N MET A 85 -6.94 6.97 -6.68
CA MET A 85 -7.66 6.77 -5.43
C MET A 85 -6.71 6.78 -4.22
N GLY A 86 -7.22 7.29 -3.10
CA GLY A 86 -6.57 7.29 -1.78
C GLY A 86 -5.40 8.26 -1.64
N VAL A 87 -5.12 8.66 -0.40
CA VAL A 87 -4.13 9.69 -0.05
C VAL A 87 -2.77 9.08 0.32
N TYR A 88 -2.77 7.96 1.02
CA TYR A 88 -1.59 7.23 1.49
C TYR A 88 -1.47 5.86 0.83
N VAL A 89 -2.60 5.20 0.59
CA VAL A 89 -2.65 3.89 -0.08
C VAL A 89 -3.52 3.97 -1.31
N GLN A 90 -3.11 3.31 -2.39
CA GLN A 90 -3.78 3.34 -3.69
C GLN A 90 -3.85 1.95 -4.33
N PRO A 91 -4.92 1.62 -5.08
CA PRO A 91 -4.92 0.45 -5.95
C PRO A 91 -4.12 0.77 -7.23
N ARG A 92 -3.16 -0.09 -7.59
CA ARG A 92 -2.40 0.03 -8.86
C ARG A 92 -2.32 -1.32 -9.54
N THR A 93 -2.21 -1.32 -10.87
CA THR A 93 -1.93 -2.52 -11.67
C THR A 93 -0.60 -3.13 -11.24
N LYS A 94 -0.56 -4.45 -11.07
CA LYS A 94 0.69 -5.19 -10.87
C LYS A 94 1.18 -5.75 -12.21
N GLY A 95 2.44 -5.47 -12.53
CA GLY A 95 3.12 -5.98 -13.74
C GLY A 95 3.15 -4.98 -14.90
N PRO A 96 3.91 -5.28 -15.98
CA PRO A 96 4.27 -4.35 -17.05
C PRO A 96 3.14 -4.02 -18.05
N GLY A 97 1.86 -4.16 -17.68
CA GLY A 97 0.73 -3.73 -18.52
C GLY A 97 0.40 -4.63 -19.73
N HIS A 98 1.11 -5.73 -19.96
CA HIS A 98 0.83 -6.71 -21.01
C HIS A 98 -0.28 -7.72 -20.61
N GLY A 99 -1.52 -7.23 -20.43
CA GLY A 99 -2.70 -8.08 -20.16
C GLY A 99 -2.96 -8.42 -18.68
N SER A 100 -2.07 -8.04 -17.76
CA SER A 100 -2.31 -8.18 -16.32
C SER A 100 -3.35 -7.16 -15.84
N ILE A 101 -4.54 -7.65 -15.49
CA ILE A 101 -5.60 -6.87 -14.85
C ILE A 101 -5.48 -6.83 -13.33
N SER A 102 -4.57 -7.61 -12.75
CA SER A 102 -4.46 -7.72 -11.29
C SER A 102 -4.07 -6.39 -10.64
N ARG A 103 -4.67 -6.10 -9.47
CA ARG A 103 -4.44 -4.90 -8.69
C ARG A 103 -3.81 -5.26 -7.34
N ALA A 104 -2.98 -4.38 -6.81
CA ALA A 104 -2.48 -4.45 -5.44
C ALA A 104 -2.65 -3.11 -4.75
N PHE A 105 -2.69 -3.13 -3.41
CA PHE A 105 -2.54 -1.94 -2.60
C PHE A 105 -1.07 -1.53 -2.60
N TYR A 106 -0.81 -0.27 -2.96
CA TYR A 106 0.51 0.34 -2.92
C TYR A 106 0.51 1.54 -1.97
N ALA A 107 1.52 1.60 -1.13
CA ALA A 107 1.87 2.82 -0.39
C ALA A 107 2.38 3.88 -1.36
N ARG A 108 1.78 5.09 -1.27
CA ARG A 108 2.25 6.29 -1.98
C ARG A 108 3.54 6.82 -1.36
N PRO A 109 4.38 7.53 -2.13
CA PRO A 109 5.60 8.15 -1.61
C PRO A 109 5.37 9.03 -0.38
N VAL A 110 4.28 9.81 -0.36
CA VAL A 110 3.92 10.66 0.80
C VAL A 110 3.68 9.85 2.08
N PHE A 111 3.14 8.64 1.97
CA PHE A 111 2.96 7.75 3.12
C PHE A 111 4.32 7.22 3.59
N ILE A 112 5.15 6.74 2.66
CA ILE A 112 6.50 6.24 2.97
C ILE A 112 7.36 7.32 3.63
N LYS A 113 7.27 8.58 3.17
CA LYS A 113 7.95 9.70 3.81
C LYS A 113 7.57 9.88 5.28
N LYS A 114 6.27 9.82 5.58
CA LYS A 114 5.75 9.93 6.96
C LYS A 114 6.19 8.74 7.82
N VAL A 115 6.14 7.54 7.26
CA VAL A 115 6.56 6.30 7.91
C VAL A 115 8.06 6.33 8.25
N LEU A 116 8.89 6.85 7.35
CA LEU A 116 10.34 6.99 7.52
C LEU A 116 10.75 8.28 8.25
N ASN A 117 9.80 9.14 8.63
CA ASN A 117 10.05 10.46 9.20
C ASN A 117 11.05 11.33 8.39
N ILE A 118 10.92 11.29 7.07
CA ILE A 118 11.73 12.08 6.12
C ILE A 118 10.88 13.17 5.48
N LYS A 119 11.46 14.38 5.33
CA LYS A 119 10.79 15.56 4.77
C LYS A 119 10.48 15.41 3.28
#